data_AF-E6WWZ1-F1
#
_entry.id   AF-E6WWZ1-F1
#
_cell.length_a   1.000
_cell.length_b   1.000
_cell.length_c   1.000
_cell.angle_alpha   90.00
_cell.angle_beta   90.00
_cell.angle_gamma   90.00
#
_symmetry.space_group_name_H-M   'P 1'
#
loop_
_entity.id
_entity.type
_entity.pdbx_description
1 polymer ?
#
loop_
_entity_poly.entity_id
_entity_poly.type
_entity_poly.pdbx_seq_one_letter_code
_entity_poly.pdbx_strand_id
1 'polypeptide(L)' 'MSRPQDEELLLHELRNRINMIGFALHAYRRDQDPAHLDELHDAYEAAVDLLGRLDSHRRPAPKGGSAETPRPTGQA' A
#
# COMPACT_ATOMS: atom_id res chain seq x y z
N MET A 1 -2.12 -11.09 -12.96
CA MET A 1 -1.09 -11.68 -12.09
C MET A 1 -0.04 -10.61 -11.89
N SER A 2 0.07 -10.08 -10.67
CA SER A 2 1.00 -9.00 -10.38
C SER A 2 2.43 -9.56 -10.38
N ARG A 3 3.41 -8.82 -10.94
CA ARG A 3 4.76 -9.34 -11.12
C ARG A 3 5.54 -9.23 -9.80
N PRO A 4 6.36 -10.23 -9.42
CA PRO A 4 7.15 -10.20 -8.19
C PRO A 4 8.09 -8.98 -8.07
N GLN A 5 8.47 -8.38 -9.20
CA GLN A 5 9.26 -7.14 -9.26
C GLN A 5 8.50 -5.91 -8.72
N ASP A 6 7.17 -5.89 -8.86
CA ASP A 6 6.34 -4.78 -8.40
C ASP A 6 6.20 -4.81 -6.86
N GLU A 7 6.07 -6.00 -6.27
CA GLU A 7 6.05 -6.16 -4.81
C GLU A 7 7.39 -5.76 -4.18
N GLU A 8 8.51 -6.17 -4.80
CA GLU A 8 9.85 -5.82 -4.31
C GLU A 8 10.10 -4.30 -4.35
N LEU A 9 9.62 -3.62 -5.40
CA LEU A 9 9.67 -2.16 -5.49
C LEU A 9 8.83 -1.50 -4.38
N LEU A 10 7.59 -1.96 -4.16
CA LEU A 10 6.73 -1.43 -3.09
C LEU A 10 7.33 -1.64 -1.70
N LEU A 11 7.96 -2.79 -1.45
CA LEU A 11 8.68 -3.06 -0.20
C LEU A 11 9.92 -2.17 -0.06
N HIS A 12 10.64 -1.91 -1.14
CA HIS A 12 11.77 -1.00 -1.14
C HIS A 12 11.32 0.43 -0.79
N GLU A 13 10.26 0.93 -1.42
CA GLU A 13 9.70 2.25 -1.12
C GLU A 13 9.20 2.33 0.32
N LEU A 14 8.52 1.30 0.83
CA LEU A 14 8.03 1.27 2.20
C LEU A 14 9.18 1.41 3.20
N ARG A 15 10.27 0.64 3.00
CA ARG A 15 11.48 0.75 3.82
C ARG A 15 12.07 2.16 3.77
N ASN A 16 12.08 2.79 2.60
CA ASN A 16 12.56 4.16 2.46
C ASN A 16 11.70 5.14 3.28
N ARG A 17 10.37 5.01 3.27
CA ARG A 17 9.48 5.86 4.09
C ARG A 17 9.70 5.66 5.58
N ILE A 18 9.87 4.43 6.04
CA ILE A 18 10.20 4.12 7.44
C ILE A 18 11.53 4.76 7.85
N ASN A 19 12.56 4.70 7.00
CA ASN A 19 13.84 5.36 7.27
C ASN A 19 13.67 6.88 7.40
N MET A 20 12.83 7.48 6.56
CA MET A 20 12.58 8.91 6.56
C MET A 20 11.85 9.37 7.82
N ILE A 21 10.88 8.59 8.32
CA ILE A 21 10.25 8.80 9.64
C ILE A 21 11.31 8.83 10.75
N GLY A 22 12.22 7.85 10.75
CA GLY A 22 13.30 7.78 11.73
C GLY A 22 14.26 8.96 11.65
N PHE A 23 14.61 9.40 10.44
CA PHE A 23 15.45 10.57 10.20
C PHE A 23 14.78 11.85 10.70
N ALA A 24 13.53 12.11 10.31
CA ALA A 24 12.77 13.28 10.71
C ALA A 24 12.59 13.33 12.23
N LEU A 25 12.28 12.19 12.86
CA LEU A 25 12.20 12.09 14.33
C LEU A 25 13.54 12.41 15.00
N HIS A 26 14.64 11.91 14.44
CA HIS A 26 15.98 12.20 14.98
C HIS A 26 16.32 13.68 14.85
N ALA A 27 16.03 14.29 13.70
CA ALA A 27 16.23 15.71 13.43
C ALA A 27 15.43 16.56 14.42
N TYR A 28 14.11 16.32 14.53
CA TYR A 28 13.25 16.96 15.52
C TYR A 28 13.81 16.88 16.95
N ARG A 29 14.27 15.70 17.37
CA ARG A 29 14.85 15.53 18.71
C ARG A 29 16.14 16.33 18.93
N ARG A 30 16.87 16.63 17.86
CA ARG A 30 18.14 17.37 17.92
C ARG A 30 17.93 18.88 17.92
N ASP A 31 17.07 19.39 17.06
CA ASP A 31 16.90 20.84 16.82
C ASP A 31 15.56 21.42 17.30
N GLN A 32 14.59 20.57 17.65
CA GLN A 32 13.23 20.94 18.06
C GLN A 32 12.46 21.74 17.00
N ASP A 33 12.83 21.61 15.72
CA ASP A 33 12.14 22.30 14.63
C ASP A 33 10.84 21.57 14.25
N PRO A 34 9.66 22.19 14.41
CA PRO A 34 8.38 21.59 14.04
C PRO A 34 8.27 21.17 12.58
N ALA A 35 9.06 21.73 11.65
CA ALA A 35 9.06 21.32 10.25
C ALA A 35 9.38 19.82 10.07
N HIS A 36 10.20 19.25 10.96
CA HIS A 36 10.49 17.82 10.95
C HIS A 36 9.28 16.96 11.36
N LEU A 37 8.31 17.53 12.09
CA LEU A 37 7.05 16.83 12.39
C LEU A 37 6.16 16.73 11.15
N ASP A 38 6.16 17.75 10.29
CA ASP A 38 5.46 17.71 9.00
C ASP A 38 6.09 16.66 8.08
N GLU A 39 7.43 16.63 7.98
CA GLU A 39 8.13 15.58 7.22
C GLU A 39 7.84 14.17 7.76
N LEU A 40 7.75 14.02 9.08
CA LEU A 40 7.41 12.76 9.73
C LEU A 40 5.98 12.32 9.39
N HIS A 41 5.03 13.26 9.43
CA HIS A 41 3.63 13.01 9.07
C HIS A 41 3.50 12.58 7.61
N ASP A 42 4.15 13.29 6.69
CA ASP A 42 4.10 12.96 5.26
C ASP A 42 4.72 11.59 4.95
N ALA A 43 5.85 11.27 5.60
CA ALA A 43 6.48 9.96 5.46
C ALA A 43 5.61 8.83 6.04
N TYR A 44 4.87 9.10 7.13
CA TYR A 44 3.89 8.17 7.70
C TYR A 44 2.72 7.91 6.74
N GLU A 45 2.06 8.95 6.24
CA GLU A 45 0.93 8.82 5.31
C GLU A 45 1.34 8.02 4.05
N ALA A 46 2.52 8.32 3.50
CA ALA A 46 3.06 7.57 2.37
C ALA A 46 3.33 6.09 2.71
N ALA A 47 3.80 5.78 3.93
CA ALA A 47 4.00 4.40 4.36
C ALA A 47 2.66 3.64 4.49
N VAL A 48 1.61 4.29 5.00
CA VAL A 48 0.26 3.72 5.10
C VAL A 48 -0.31 3.41 3.71
N ASP A 49 -0.18 4.33 2.76
CA ASP A 49 -0.63 4.09 1.38
C ASP A 49 0.12 2.92 0.72
N LEU A 50 1.44 2.83 0.91
CA LEU A 50 2.26 1.73 0.40
C LEU A 50 1.85 0.37 0.99
N LEU A 51 1.49 0.32 2.28
CA LEU A 51 0.93 -0.88 2.90
C LEU A 51 -0.38 -1.30 2.24
N GLY A 52 -1.30 -0.37 1.99
CA GLY A 52 -2.56 -0.65 1.29
C GLY A 52 -2.34 -1.21 -0.12
N ARG A 53 -1.34 -0.70 -0.84
CA ARG A 53 -0.94 -1.21 -2.17
C ARG A 53 -0.35 -2.61 -2.07
N LEU A 54 0.52 -2.87 -1.08
CA LEU A 54 1.10 -4.20 -0.84
C LEU A 54 0.04 -5.25 -0.50
N ASP A 55 -0.93 -4.91 0.36
CA ASP A 55 -2.03 -5.80 0.70
C ASP A 55 -2.90 -6.11 -0.53
N SER A 56 -3.18 -5.08 -1.34
CA SER A 56 -3.90 -5.25 -2.60
C SER A 56 -3.13 -6.12 -3.60
N HIS A 57 -1.80 -6.02 -3.61
CA HIS A 57 -0.93 -6.83 -4.47
C HIS A 57 -0.96 -8.31 -4.10
N ARG A 58 -1.02 -8.59 -2.79
CA ARG A 58 -1.05 -9.95 -2.23
C ARG A 58 -2.44 -10.57 -2.22
N ARG A 59 -3.50 -9.74 -2.31
CA ARG A 59 -4.87 -10.25 -2.31
C ARG A 59 -5.12 -11.04 -3.60
N PRO A 60 -5.52 -12.31 -3.53
CA PRO A 60 -5.89 -13.06 -4.72
C PRO A 60 -7.05 -12.34 -5.42
N ALA A 61 -7.04 -12.35 -6.76
CA ALA A 61 -8.18 -11.86 -7.54
C ALA A 61 -9.46 -12.52 -6.99
N PRO A 62 -10.55 -11.76 -6.77
CA PRO A 62 -11.80 -12.34 -6.31
C PRO A 62 -12.14 -13.47 -7.27
N LYS A 63 -12.23 -14.70 -6.74
CA LYS A 63 -12.67 -15.85 -7.54
C LYS A 63 -14.01 -15.46 -8.12
N GLY A 64 -14.07 -15.31 -9.44
CA GLY A 64 -15.26 -14.90 -10.16
C GLY A 64 -16.43 -15.73 -9.66
N GLY A 65 -17.43 -15.05 -9.10
CA GLY A 65 -18.72 -15.66 -8.82
C GLY A 65 -19.32 -16.08 -10.16
N SER A 66 -19.08 -17.32 -10.56
CA SER A 66 -19.93 -18.01 -11.51
C SER A 66 -21.26 -18.28 -10.81
N ALA A 67 -22.15 -17.30 -10.86
CA ALA A 67 -23.58 -17.44 -10.66
C ALA A 67 -24.18 -16.33 -11.51
N GLU A 68 -24.99 -16.54 -12.53
CA GLU A 68 -25.79 -17.68 -12.92
C GLU A 68 -26.19 -17.36 -14.37
N THR A 69 -25.90 -18.22 -15.33
CA THR A 69 -26.44 -18.06 -16.70
C THR A 69 -27.89 -18.51 -16.63
N PRO A 70 -28.90 -17.64 -16.85
CA PRO A 70 -30.27 -18.12 -16.90
C PRO A 70 -30.39 -19.02 -18.12
N ARG A 71 -30.79 -20.28 -17.91
CA ARG A 71 -31.07 -21.23 -19.00
C ARG A 71 -32.11 -20.63 -19.96
N PRO A 72 -31.99 -20.83 -21.28
CA PRO A 72 -33.03 -20.43 -22.20
C PRO A 72 -34.25 -21.33 -21.98
N THR A 73 -35.35 -20.75 -21.51
CA THR A 73 -36.66 -21.41 -21.49
C THR A 73 -37.17 -21.49 -22.92
N GLY A 74 -36.87 -22.60 -23.59
CA GLY A 74 -37.65 -23.08 -24.72
C GLY A 74 -38.62 -24.15 -24.22
N GLN A 75 -39.92 -23.84 -24.20
CA GLN A 75 -41.03 -24.78 -24.37
C GLN A 75 -42.38 -24.07 -24.21
N ALA A 76 -43.09 -23.86 -25.32
CA ALA A 76 -44.44 -24.37 -25.62
C ALA A 76 -44.96 -23.72 -26.91
#